data_AF-A0A1Q8JH66-F1
#
_entry.id   AF-A0A1Q8JH66-F1
#
_cell.length_a   1.000
_cell.length_b   1.000
_cell.length_c   1.000
_cell.angle_alpha   90.00
_cell.angle_beta   90.00
_cell.angle_gamma   90.00
#
_symmetry.space_group_name_H-M   'P 1'
#
loop_
_entity.id
_entity.type
_entity.pdbx_description
1 polymer ?
#
loop_
_entity_poly.entity_id
_entity_poly.type
_entity_poly.pdbx_seq_one_letter_code
_entity_poly.pdbx_strand_id
1 'polypeptide(L)'
;MALDPVAYQPYNDPDDFIREVTDRIWVQRDVSYIVDNYEPDSIVHGGLGTVIGRDGVIDGSLMRIAGTPQHIGVAEDVVWEARGDDAFLSSHLIFSADEILVDGVVKRIRKRNIANCLYRRGRMVEEWVVRDELANCLQMGIDPAEAALAQRFRGFQGSMTEEPPKDVLAVGDSGPRPDDFRPECEMVLEFIDEV
;
A
#
# COMPACT_ATOMS: atom_id res chain seq x y z
N MET A 1 3.84 21.13 14.34
CA MET A 1 5.10 21.70 13.82
C MET A 1 5.14 21.43 12.32
N ALA A 2 5.88 22.21 11.52
CA ALA A 2 6.05 21.89 10.11
C ALA A 2 6.96 20.66 9.99
N LEU A 3 6.59 19.70 9.15
CA LEU A 3 7.36 18.49 8.87
C LEU A 3 8.76 18.87 8.35
N ASP A 4 9.82 18.30 8.91
CA ASP A 4 11.20 18.50 8.46
C ASP A 4 11.34 17.95 7.03
N PRO A 5 11.86 18.76 6.07
CA PRO A 5 12.08 18.33 4.70
C PRO A 5 12.92 17.04 4.55
N VAL A 6 13.71 16.64 5.55
CA VAL A 6 14.39 15.34 5.56
C VAL A 6 13.44 14.16 5.34
N ALA A 7 12.16 14.31 5.67
CA ALA A 7 11.16 13.27 5.51
C ALA A 7 10.80 13.00 4.04
N TYR A 8 10.92 13.99 3.14
CA TYR A 8 10.41 13.92 1.77
C TYR A 8 11.34 14.55 0.73
N GLN A 9 12.52 15.05 1.10
CA GLN A 9 13.49 15.54 0.13
C GLN A 9 13.97 14.43 -0.80
N PRO A 10 14.28 14.75 -2.08
CA PRO A 10 14.40 16.11 -2.66
C PRO A 10 13.09 16.70 -3.22
N TYR A 11 11.92 16.15 -2.90
CA TYR A 11 10.63 16.53 -3.48
C TYR A 11 9.99 17.72 -2.77
N ASN A 12 8.90 18.26 -3.34
CA ASN A 12 8.28 19.49 -2.86
C ASN A 12 7.55 19.29 -1.52
N ASP A 13 6.83 18.18 -1.38
CA ASP A 13 6.07 17.79 -0.21
C ASP A 13 5.88 16.25 -0.16
N PRO A 14 5.26 15.68 0.88
CA PRO A 14 5.01 14.24 0.95
C PRO A 14 4.11 13.66 -0.16
N ASP A 15 3.17 14.42 -0.73
CA ASP A 15 2.35 13.95 -1.84
C ASP A 15 3.25 13.75 -3.09
N ASP A 16 4.00 14.80 -3.46
CA ASP A 16 4.95 14.78 -4.56
C ASP A 16 6.00 13.65 -4.40
N PHE A 17 6.55 13.50 -3.19
CA PHE A 17 7.46 12.40 -2.85
C PHE A 17 6.84 11.02 -3.16
N ILE A 18 5.61 10.77 -2.70
CA ILE A 18 4.94 9.49 -2.88
C ILE A 18 4.67 9.20 -4.35
N ARG A 19 4.18 10.18 -5.11
CA ARG A 19 3.89 10.00 -6.54
C ARG A 19 5.15 9.64 -7.30
N GLU A 20 6.23 10.38 -7.08
CA GLU A 20 7.50 10.17 -7.76
C GLU A 20 8.17 8.84 -7.38
N VAL A 21 8.13 8.46 -6.09
CA VAL A 21 8.62 7.14 -5.63
C VAL A 21 7.81 6.01 -6.25
N THR A 22 6.48 6.14 -6.27
CA THR A 22 5.56 5.15 -6.84
C THR A 22 5.82 4.97 -8.33
N ASP A 23 5.91 6.06 -9.09
CA ASP A 23 6.17 6.03 -10.52
C ASP A 23 7.56 5.47 -10.84
N ARG A 24 8.58 5.83 -10.06
CA ARG A 24 9.93 5.29 -10.24
C ARG A 24 9.97 3.77 -10.10
N ILE A 25 9.30 3.21 -9.10
CA ILE A 25 9.28 1.76 -8.87
C ILE A 25 8.36 1.05 -9.88
N TRP A 26 7.12 1.53 -10.06
CA TRP A 26 6.07 0.78 -10.76
C TRP A 26 5.93 1.13 -12.23
N VAL A 27 6.21 2.37 -12.63
CA VAL A 27 6.13 2.84 -14.02
C VAL A 27 7.49 2.72 -14.71
N GLN A 28 8.55 3.25 -14.09
CA GLN A 28 9.90 3.25 -14.65
C GLN A 28 10.65 1.93 -14.41
N ARG A 29 10.09 1.05 -13.56
CA ARG A 29 10.63 -0.28 -13.23
C ARG A 29 12.02 -0.25 -12.60
N ASP A 30 12.35 0.82 -11.88
CA ASP A 30 13.56 0.90 -11.05
C ASP A 30 13.34 0.19 -9.71
N VAL A 31 13.20 -1.15 -9.77
CA VAL A 31 12.99 -1.99 -8.59
C VAL A 31 14.19 -1.90 -7.63
N SER A 32 15.40 -1.65 -8.17
CA SER A 32 16.59 -1.42 -7.35
C SER A 32 16.45 -0.24 -6.40
N TYR A 33 15.64 0.77 -6.74
CA TYR A 33 15.41 1.91 -5.87
C TYR A 33 14.75 1.57 -4.53
N ILE A 34 14.11 0.40 -4.40
CA ILE A 34 13.62 -0.11 -3.11
C ILE A 34 14.77 -0.21 -2.10
N VAL A 35 16.00 -0.51 -2.52
CA VAL A 35 17.19 -0.53 -1.63
C VAL A 35 17.41 0.83 -0.95
N ASP A 36 17.21 1.91 -1.70
CA ASP A 36 17.41 3.27 -1.21
C ASP A 36 16.18 3.80 -0.46
N ASN A 37 14.99 3.39 -0.87
CA ASN A 37 13.73 3.94 -0.34
C ASN A 37 13.14 3.14 0.84
N TYR A 38 13.47 1.88 1.04
CA TYR A 38 12.91 1.04 2.10
C TYR A 38 13.95 0.76 3.18
N GLU A 39 13.55 0.79 4.45
CA GLU A 39 14.44 0.33 5.52
C GLU A 39 14.82 -1.14 5.34
N PRO A 40 16.06 -1.56 5.69
CA PRO A 40 16.49 -2.94 5.54
C PRO A 40 15.56 -3.95 6.21
N ASP A 41 15.00 -3.58 7.36
CA ASP A 41 14.06 -4.35 8.19
C ASP A 41 12.60 -3.90 8.02
N SER A 42 12.30 -3.19 6.93
CA SER A 42 10.94 -2.74 6.62
C SER A 42 9.90 -3.85 6.62
N ILE A 43 8.68 -3.51 7.01
CA ILE A 43 7.57 -4.46 7.11
C ILE A 43 6.48 -4.11 6.10
N VAL A 44 5.97 -5.11 5.38
CA VAL A 44 4.84 -4.93 4.46
C VAL A 44 3.74 -5.92 4.81
N HIS A 45 2.62 -5.40 5.28
CA HIS A 45 1.40 -6.12 5.57
C HIS A 45 0.50 -6.16 4.35
N GLY A 46 0.35 -7.35 3.75
CA GLY A 46 -0.62 -7.59 2.69
C GLY A 46 -1.73 -8.54 3.12
N GLY A 47 -2.79 -8.61 2.30
CA GLY A 47 -3.87 -9.58 2.47
C GLY A 47 -3.44 -11.05 2.35
N LEU A 48 -2.25 -11.32 1.79
CA LEU A 48 -1.66 -12.66 1.68
C LEU A 48 -0.55 -12.94 2.71
N GLY A 49 -0.44 -12.09 3.72
CA GLY A 49 0.53 -12.21 4.80
C GLY A 49 1.51 -11.04 4.87
N THR A 50 2.36 -11.10 5.88
CA THR A 50 3.38 -10.08 6.16
C THR A 50 4.74 -10.47 5.59
N VAL A 51 5.41 -9.51 4.95
CA VAL A 51 6.81 -9.61 4.51
C VAL A 51 7.66 -8.76 5.44
N ILE A 52 8.74 -9.34 5.95
CA ILE A 52 9.72 -8.64 6.80
C ILE A 52 11.04 -8.57 6.05
N GLY A 53 11.59 -7.36 5.96
CA GLY A 53 12.82 -7.04 5.26
C GLY A 53 12.60 -6.70 3.79
N ARG A 54 13.34 -5.69 3.31
CA ARG A 54 13.19 -5.15 1.94
C ARG A 54 13.47 -6.17 0.85
N ASP A 55 14.30 -7.19 1.10
CA ASP A 55 14.66 -8.19 0.09
C ASP A 55 13.42 -8.99 -0.35
N GLY A 56 12.53 -9.33 0.60
CA GLY A 56 11.25 -9.96 0.27
C GLY A 56 10.32 -9.03 -0.51
N VAL A 57 10.40 -7.72 -0.28
CA VAL A 57 9.64 -6.71 -1.04
C VAL A 57 10.14 -6.63 -2.48
N ILE A 58 11.46 -6.68 -2.69
CA ILE A 58 12.09 -6.72 -4.01
C ILE A 58 11.64 -7.99 -4.76
N ASP A 59 11.76 -9.17 -4.13
CA ASP A 59 11.35 -10.43 -4.73
C ASP A 59 9.86 -10.43 -5.12
N GLY A 60 9.00 -9.99 -4.19
CA GLY A 60 7.55 -9.88 -4.45
C GLY A 60 7.21 -8.88 -5.56
N SER A 61 7.95 -7.78 -5.67
CA SER A 61 7.77 -6.79 -6.73
C SER A 61 8.19 -7.32 -8.08
N LEU A 62 9.33 -8.02 -8.16
CA LEU A 62 9.79 -8.70 -9.38
C LEU A 62 8.79 -9.76 -9.84
N MET A 63 8.25 -10.57 -8.92
CA MET A 63 7.22 -11.57 -9.25
C MET A 63 5.96 -10.93 -9.84
N ARG A 64 5.48 -9.83 -9.26
CA ARG A 64 4.31 -9.09 -9.79
C ARG A 64 4.58 -8.52 -11.17
N ILE A 65 5.73 -7.86 -11.35
CA ILE A 65 6.15 -7.29 -12.63
C ILE A 65 6.27 -8.40 -13.70
N ALA A 66 6.84 -9.55 -13.35
CA ALA A 66 6.96 -10.68 -14.28
C ALA A 66 5.60 -11.29 -14.65
N GLY A 67 4.66 -11.33 -13.71
CA GLY A 67 3.31 -11.86 -13.92
C GLY A 67 2.43 -10.96 -14.81
N THR A 68 2.64 -9.65 -14.79
CA THR A 68 1.93 -8.70 -15.65
C THR A 68 2.88 -7.60 -16.14
N PRO A 69 3.72 -7.88 -17.16
CA PRO A 69 4.76 -6.96 -17.61
C PRO A 69 4.27 -5.58 -18.06
N GLN A 70 3.04 -5.51 -18.58
CA GLN A 70 2.36 -4.29 -19.00
C GLN A 70 1.62 -3.56 -17.87
N HIS A 71 1.72 -4.04 -16.63
CA HIS A 71 1.05 -3.45 -15.48
C HIS A 71 1.36 -1.96 -15.39
N ILE A 72 0.30 -1.17 -15.29
CA ILE A 72 0.36 0.25 -14.93
C ILE A 72 -0.23 0.37 -13.53
N GLY A 73 0.51 0.97 -12.61
CA GLY A 73 0.06 1.34 -11.28
C GLY A 73 0.51 2.77 -10.99
N VAL A 74 -0.46 3.69 -10.87
CA VAL A 74 -0.21 5.11 -10.63
C VAL A 74 -1.00 5.58 -9.43
N ALA A 75 -0.45 6.53 -8.68
CA ALA A 75 -1.18 7.18 -7.61
C ALA A 75 -2.29 8.07 -8.20
N GLU A 76 -3.54 7.64 -8.05
CA GLU A 76 -4.73 8.42 -8.40
C GLU A 76 -4.88 9.58 -7.40
N ASP A 77 -4.76 9.27 -6.11
CA ASP A 77 -4.82 10.27 -5.05
C ASP A 77 -3.88 9.91 -3.88
N VAL A 78 -3.42 10.92 -3.15
CA VAL A 78 -2.53 10.76 -2.00
C VAL A 78 -2.97 11.74 -0.92
N VAL A 79 -3.25 11.21 0.26
CA VAL A 79 -3.41 12.01 1.48
C VAL A 79 -2.33 11.61 2.46
N TRP A 80 -1.91 12.54 3.32
CA TRP A 80 -0.88 12.28 4.30
C TRP A 80 -1.08 13.10 5.57
N GLU A 81 -0.47 12.62 6.65
CA GLU A 81 -0.43 13.30 7.94
C GLU A 81 0.96 13.16 8.57
N ALA A 82 1.40 14.20 9.28
CA ALA A 82 2.68 14.17 9.97
C ALA A 82 2.67 13.16 11.14
N ARG A 83 3.80 12.51 11.36
CA ARG A 83 4.06 11.55 12.45
C ARG A 83 5.29 11.99 13.23
N GLY A 84 5.16 13.11 13.94
CA GLY A 84 6.29 13.81 14.54
C GLY A 84 6.96 14.75 13.53
N ASP A 85 8.24 15.06 13.76
CA ASP A 85 8.94 16.09 12.99
C ASP A 85 9.61 15.53 11.73
N ASP A 86 10.03 14.26 11.70
CA ASP A 86 10.81 13.68 10.60
C ASP A 86 10.15 12.48 9.92
N ALA A 87 8.85 12.27 10.16
CA ALA A 87 8.09 11.16 9.61
C ALA A 87 6.67 11.58 9.22
N PHE A 88 6.08 10.86 8.28
CA PHE A 88 4.69 11.01 7.86
C PHE A 88 4.06 9.65 7.55
N LEU A 89 2.75 9.57 7.72
CA LEU A 89 1.94 8.46 7.22
C LEU A 89 1.19 8.94 5.98
N SER A 90 1.31 8.22 4.89
CA SER A 90 0.58 8.49 3.65
C SER A 90 -0.41 7.37 3.35
N SER A 91 -1.50 7.70 2.66
CA SER A 91 -2.49 6.77 2.11
C SER A 91 -2.62 7.05 0.61
N HIS A 92 -2.26 6.07 -0.21
CA HIS A 92 -2.23 6.21 -1.67
C HIS A 92 -3.39 5.43 -2.26
N LEU A 93 -4.32 6.13 -2.91
CA LEU A 93 -5.28 5.49 -3.79
C LEU A 93 -4.58 5.22 -5.12
N ILE A 94 -4.44 3.95 -5.48
CA ILE A 94 -3.66 3.52 -6.64
C ILE A 94 -4.63 3.00 -7.69
N PHE A 95 -4.62 3.61 -8.87
CA PHE A 95 -5.30 3.08 -10.02
C PHE A 95 -4.37 2.10 -10.75
N SER A 96 -4.88 0.90 -11.02
CA SER A 96 -4.17 -0.09 -11.83
C SER A 96 -4.92 -0.44 -13.10
N ALA A 97 -4.17 -0.57 -14.20
CA ALA A 97 -4.65 -1.05 -15.48
C ALA A 97 -3.75 -2.17 -16.00
N ASP A 98 -4.34 -3.34 -16.20
CA ASP A 98 -3.68 -4.56 -16.62
C ASP A 98 -4.28 -5.11 -17.91
N GLU A 99 -3.46 -5.77 -18.72
CA GLU A 99 -3.94 -6.65 -19.79
C GLU A 99 -3.54 -8.09 -19.45
N ILE A 100 -4.50 -8.99 -19.33
CA ILE A 100 -4.27 -10.38 -18.92
C ILE A 100 -4.85 -11.30 -19.98
N LEU A 101 -4.14 -12.38 -20.31
CA LEU A 101 -4.63 -13.39 -21.24
C LEU A 101 -5.49 -14.41 -20.48
N VAL A 102 -6.77 -14.52 -20.82
CA VAL A 102 -7.71 -15.50 -20.27
C VAL A 102 -8.25 -16.32 -21.44
N ASP A 103 -7.97 -17.62 -21.45
CA ASP A 103 -8.37 -18.55 -22.52
C ASP A 103 -8.03 -18.05 -23.94
N GLY A 104 -6.86 -17.43 -24.10
CA GLY A 104 -6.39 -16.89 -25.38
C GLY A 104 -7.01 -15.53 -25.76
N VAL A 105 -7.85 -14.95 -24.91
CA VAL A 105 -8.46 -13.63 -25.11
C VAL A 105 -7.84 -12.61 -24.17
N VAL A 106 -7.42 -11.46 -24.71
CA VAL A 106 -6.93 -10.35 -23.89
C VAL A 106 -8.10 -9.72 -23.14
N LYS A 107 -8.01 -9.71 -21.82
CA LYS A 107 -8.91 -9.03 -20.89
C LYS A 107 -8.21 -7.80 -20.33
N ARG A 108 -8.92 -6.68 -20.30
CA ARG A 108 -8.46 -5.46 -19.65
C ARG A 108 -9.04 -5.39 -18.25
N ILE A 109 -8.19 -5.35 -17.26
CA ILE A 109 -8.57 -5.34 -15.84
C ILE A 109 -8.25 -3.97 -15.28
N ARG A 110 -9.21 -3.38 -14.57
CA ARG A 110 -9.04 -2.11 -13.87
C ARG A 110 -9.39 -2.31 -12.41
N LYS A 111 -8.53 -1.86 -11.51
CA LYS A 111 -8.74 -2.02 -10.07
C LYS A 111 -8.17 -0.83 -9.31
N ARG A 112 -8.60 -0.70 -8.06
CA ARG A 112 -8.04 0.26 -7.11
C ARG A 112 -7.42 -0.46 -5.94
N ASN A 113 -6.22 -0.04 -5.58
CA ASN A 113 -5.53 -0.54 -4.39
C ASN A 113 -5.33 0.63 -3.43
N ILE A 114 -5.18 0.33 -2.15
CA ILE A 114 -4.82 1.33 -1.15
C ILE A 114 -3.55 0.85 -0.47
N ALA A 115 -2.53 1.70 -0.43
CA ALA A 115 -1.31 1.48 0.34
C ALA A 115 -1.17 2.59 1.37
N ASN A 116 -1.11 2.21 2.64
CA ASN A 116 -0.74 3.11 3.72
C ASN A 116 0.73 2.91 4.03
N CYS A 117 1.55 3.96 3.98
CA CYS A 117 3.00 3.84 4.16
C CYS A 117 3.48 4.80 5.25
N LEU A 118 4.16 4.26 6.27
CA LEU A 118 4.88 5.05 7.24
C LEU A 118 6.30 5.32 6.72
N TYR A 119 6.61 6.59 6.47
CA TYR A 119 7.94 7.04 6.09
C TYR A 119 8.60 7.78 7.25
N ARG A 120 9.90 7.53 7.45
CA ARG A 120 10.77 8.30 8.36
C ARG A 120 12.04 8.70 7.62
N ARG A 121 12.36 10.00 7.62
CA ARG A 121 13.58 10.55 6.99
C ARG A 121 13.76 10.09 5.53
N GLY A 122 12.66 10.03 4.76
CA GLY A 122 12.67 9.62 3.36
C GLY A 122 12.75 8.11 3.11
N ARG A 123 12.67 7.27 4.17
CA ARG A 123 12.70 5.81 4.06
C ARG A 123 11.41 5.18 4.58
N MET A 124 10.87 4.22 3.84
CA MET A 124 9.67 3.48 4.19
C MET A 124 10.01 2.49 5.31
N VAL A 125 9.28 2.60 6.42
CA VAL A 125 9.44 1.76 7.61
C VAL A 125 8.42 0.62 7.58
N GLU A 126 7.17 0.95 7.29
CA GLU A 126 6.07 -0.02 7.36
C GLU A 126 4.96 0.33 6.35
N GLU A 127 4.41 -0.68 5.69
CA GLU A 127 3.31 -0.55 4.71
C GLU A 127 2.15 -1.47 5.05
N TRP A 128 0.92 -0.97 4.90
CA TRP A 128 -0.32 -1.75 4.90
C TRP A 128 -1.00 -1.60 3.55
N VAL A 129 -1.02 -2.68 2.78
CA VAL A 129 -1.49 -2.66 1.39
C VAL A 129 -2.65 -3.62 1.17
N VAL A 130 -3.78 -3.06 0.73
CA VAL A 130 -4.94 -3.80 0.26
C VAL A 130 -5.01 -3.69 -1.25
N ARG A 131 -5.14 -4.83 -1.92
CA ARG A 131 -5.31 -4.93 -3.37
C ARG A 131 -6.70 -5.44 -3.66
N ASP A 132 -7.37 -4.83 -4.63
CA ASP A 132 -8.72 -5.25 -5.02
C ASP A 132 -8.66 -6.50 -5.90
N GLU A 133 -8.46 -7.63 -5.23
CA GLU A 133 -8.47 -8.96 -5.84
C GLU A 133 -9.89 -9.40 -6.26
N LEU A 134 -10.92 -8.80 -5.66
CA LEU A 134 -12.30 -9.05 -6.05
C LEU A 134 -12.56 -8.52 -7.47
N ALA A 135 -12.15 -7.29 -7.77
CA ALA A 135 -12.27 -6.72 -9.11
C ALA A 135 -11.49 -7.54 -10.15
N ASN A 136 -10.34 -8.13 -9.79
CA ASN A 136 -9.61 -9.06 -10.65
C ASN A 136 -10.48 -10.27 -11.00
N CYS A 137 -11.03 -10.95 -9.99
CA CYS A 137 -11.85 -12.14 -10.18
C CYS A 137 -13.08 -11.85 -11.06
N LEU A 138 -13.85 -10.80 -10.71
CA LEU A 138 -15.09 -10.46 -11.40
C LEU A 138 -14.86 -10.08 -12.88
N GLN A 139 -13.81 -9.33 -13.19
CA GLN A 139 -13.52 -8.93 -14.58
C GLN A 139 -12.93 -10.07 -15.42
N MET A 140 -12.28 -11.05 -14.80
CA MET A 140 -11.85 -12.27 -15.46
C MET A 140 -12.96 -13.31 -15.59
N GLY A 141 -14.08 -13.15 -14.89
CA GLY A 141 -15.15 -14.14 -14.83
C GLY A 141 -14.80 -15.35 -13.96
N ILE A 142 -13.93 -15.17 -12.99
CA ILE A 142 -13.53 -16.18 -12.01
C ILE A 142 -14.42 -16.02 -10.77
N ASP A 143 -14.91 -17.14 -10.23
CA ASP A 143 -15.61 -17.13 -8.94
C ASP A 143 -14.64 -16.70 -7.82
N PRO A 144 -14.89 -15.58 -7.11
CA PRO A 144 -14.02 -15.12 -6.05
C PRO A 144 -13.83 -16.13 -4.91
N ALA A 145 -14.85 -16.94 -4.60
CA ALA A 145 -14.77 -17.95 -3.55
C ALA A 145 -13.84 -19.10 -3.98
N GLU A 146 -13.94 -19.56 -5.23
CA GLU A 146 -13.02 -20.57 -5.77
C GLU A 146 -11.60 -20.04 -5.84
N ALA A 147 -11.41 -18.79 -6.27
CA ALA A 147 -10.10 -18.13 -6.31
C ALA A 147 -9.47 -18.05 -4.92
N ALA A 148 -10.25 -17.66 -3.89
CA ALA A 148 -9.79 -17.59 -2.51
C ALA A 148 -9.36 -18.97 -1.97
N LEU A 149 -10.16 -20.02 -2.21
CA LEU A 149 -9.83 -21.40 -1.81
C LEU A 149 -8.58 -21.95 -2.52
N ALA A 150 -8.32 -21.48 -3.74
CA ALA A 150 -7.15 -21.86 -4.53
C ALA A 150 -5.85 -21.18 -4.06
N GLN A 151 -5.93 -20.10 -3.27
CA GLN A 151 -4.74 -19.40 -2.79
C GLN A 151 -3.84 -20.32 -1.95
N ARG A 152 -2.53 -20.13 -2.11
CA ARG A 152 -1.48 -20.89 -1.42
C ARG A 152 -0.53 -19.92 -0.76
N PHE A 153 -0.46 -20.00 0.56
CA PHE A 153 0.39 -19.12 1.35
C PHE A 153 1.63 -19.90 1.82
N ARG A 154 2.74 -19.78 1.09
CA ARG A 154 4.01 -20.37 1.55
C ARG A 154 4.60 -19.47 2.63
N GLY A 155 4.83 -20.02 3.83
CA GLY A 155 5.39 -19.25 4.94
C GLY A 155 4.47 -18.14 5.44
N PHE A 156 3.15 -18.35 5.37
CA PHE A 156 2.16 -17.37 5.81
C PHE A 156 2.41 -16.92 7.25
N GLN A 157 2.59 -15.62 7.42
CA GLN A 157 2.41 -14.95 8.69
C GLN A 157 1.20 -14.04 8.54
N GLY A 158 0.17 -14.28 9.34
CA GLY A 158 -1.03 -13.45 9.34
C GLY A 158 -0.66 -11.99 9.61
N SER A 159 -1.27 -11.10 8.84
CA SER A 159 -1.24 -9.65 9.08
C SER A 159 -2.39 -9.27 10.00
N MET A 160 -2.24 -8.22 10.80
CA MET A 160 -3.33 -7.66 11.62
C MET A 160 -4.00 -8.69 12.55
N THR A 161 -3.19 -9.52 13.22
CA THR A 161 -3.69 -10.61 14.10
C THR A 161 -3.89 -10.20 15.55
N GLU A 162 -3.49 -8.98 15.92
CA GLU A 162 -3.65 -8.44 17.26
C GLU A 162 -5.05 -7.84 17.45
N GLU A 163 -5.46 -7.69 18.71
CA GLU A 163 -6.70 -6.98 19.03
C GLU A 163 -6.60 -5.52 18.57
N PRO A 164 -7.63 -4.97 17.91
CA PRO A 164 -7.59 -3.58 17.46
C PRO A 164 -7.48 -2.63 18.67
N PRO A 165 -6.87 -1.45 18.48
CA PRO A 165 -6.87 -0.42 19.50
C PRO A 165 -8.28 -0.09 20.01
N LYS A 166 -8.41 0.12 21.33
CA LYS A 166 -9.69 0.53 21.93
C LYS A 166 -10.18 1.89 21.43
N ASP A 167 -9.24 2.77 21.09
CA ASP A 167 -9.50 4.09 20.53
C ASP A 167 -8.60 4.26 19.30
N VAL A 168 -9.16 3.89 18.14
CA VAL A 168 -8.47 3.95 16.85
C VAL A 168 -8.19 5.39 16.39
N LEU A 169 -8.86 6.40 16.99
CA LEU A 169 -8.58 7.80 16.70
C LEU A 169 -7.37 8.31 17.47
N ALA A 170 -7.05 7.72 18.63
CA ALA A 170 -5.90 8.10 19.44
C ALA A 170 -4.62 7.31 19.09
N VAL A 171 -4.75 6.04 18.69
CA VAL A 171 -3.59 5.19 18.39
C VAL A 171 -3.94 4.16 17.31
N GLY A 172 -3.00 3.96 16.38
CA GLY A 172 -3.05 2.87 15.41
C GLY A 172 -1.72 2.11 15.38
N ASP A 173 -1.61 1.15 14.46
CA ASP A 173 -0.40 0.33 14.31
C ASP A 173 0.85 1.16 13.98
N SER A 174 0.67 2.30 13.30
CA SER A 174 1.74 3.28 13.04
C SER A 174 2.15 4.13 14.26
N GLY A 175 1.56 3.89 15.43
CA GLY A 175 1.77 4.65 16.67
C GLY A 175 0.68 5.68 17.00
N PRO A 176 0.95 6.59 17.95
CA PRO A 176 0.00 7.63 18.38
C PRO A 176 -0.41 8.56 17.23
N ARG A 177 -1.68 8.97 17.25
CA ARG A 177 -2.25 9.90 16.27
C ARG A 177 -2.44 11.29 16.88
N PRO A 178 -2.14 12.38 16.15
CA PRO A 178 -2.61 13.70 16.52
C PRO A 178 -4.14 13.75 16.58
N ASP A 179 -4.68 14.53 17.50
CA ASP A 179 -6.13 14.72 17.63
C ASP A 179 -6.65 15.79 16.66
N ASP A 180 -6.21 15.70 15.40
CA ASP A 180 -6.58 16.62 14.33
C ASP A 180 -7.84 16.10 13.63
N PHE A 181 -8.75 17.00 13.23
CA PHE A 181 -9.98 16.66 12.49
C PHE A 181 -10.89 15.63 13.17
N ARG A 182 -10.97 15.66 14.51
CA ARG A 182 -11.80 14.72 15.30
C ARG A 182 -13.24 14.59 14.80
N PRO A 183 -14.01 15.67 14.53
CA PRO A 183 -15.38 15.53 14.05
C PRO A 183 -15.49 14.74 12.74
N GLU A 184 -14.57 14.98 11.79
CA GLU A 184 -14.52 14.28 10.52
C GLU A 184 -14.13 12.80 10.71
N CYS A 185 -13.18 12.52 11.61
CA CYS A 185 -12.80 11.15 11.93
C CYS A 185 -13.94 10.37 12.62
N GLU A 186 -14.67 11.01 13.54
CA GLU A 186 -15.85 10.41 14.20
C GLU A 186 -16.95 10.11 13.17
N MET A 187 -17.20 11.03 12.21
CA MET A 187 -18.13 10.77 11.10
C MET A 187 -17.71 9.56 10.24
N VAL A 188 -16.40 9.37 9.99
CA VAL A 188 -15.92 8.19 9.25
C VAL A 188 -16.15 6.89 10.05
N LEU A 189 -15.97 6.92 11.37
CA LEU A 189 -16.26 5.74 12.21
C LEU A 189 -17.75 5.39 12.19
N GLU A 190 -18.62 6.40 12.28
CA GLU A 190 -20.08 6.21 12.16
C GLU A 190 -20.43 5.54 10.82
N PHE A 191 -19.82 5.96 9.71
CA PHE A 191 -20.02 5.32 8.41
C PHE A 191 -19.54 3.88 8.37
N ILE A 192 -18.45 3.53 9.06
CA ILE A 192 -17.96 2.14 9.09
C ILE A 192 -18.94 1.26 9.87
N ASP A 193 -19.51 1.75 10.97
CA ASP A 193 -20.46 1.00 11.80
C ASP A 193 -21.83 0.80 11.13
N GLU A 194 -22.18 1.64 10.15
CA GLU A 194 -23.46 1.59 9.43
C GLU A 194 -23.46 0.66 8.20
N VAL A 195 -22.30 0.17 7.74
CA VAL A 195 -22.12 -0.65 6.52
C VAL A 195 -22.00 -2.14 6.84
#